data_AF-A0A2X4WIV9-F1
#
_entry.id   AF-A0A2X4WIV9-F1
#
_cell.length_a   1.000
_cell.length_b   1.000
_cell.length_c   1.000
_cell.angle_alpha   90.00
_cell.angle_beta   90.00
_cell.angle_gamma   90.00
#
_symmetry.space_group_name_H-M   'P 1'
#
loop_
_entity.id
_entity.type
_entity.pdbx_description
1 polymer ?
#
loop_
_entity_poly.entity_id
_entity_poly.type
_entity_poly.pdbx_seq_one_letter_code
_entity_poly.pdbx_strand_id
1 'polypeptide(L)'
;MNLIGYDAMAVGNHEFDNPLTVLRQQEKWAKFPFLSANIYQKSTGERLFKPWAIFTRQDIKIAVIGLTTDDTAKIGNPEYFTDIEFRKPAEEAKVVIQELNMNEKTGRDYRGHAYGAL
;
A
#
# COMPACT_ATOMS: atom_id res chain seq x y z
N MET A 1 -10.54 -13.98 -6.39
CA MET A 1 -9.44 -13.87 -5.41
C MET A 1 -9.89 -14.24 -4.00
N ASN A 2 -10.96 -13.65 -3.46
CA ASN A 2 -11.46 -14.01 -2.11
C ASN A 2 -11.69 -15.51 -1.90
N LEU A 3 -12.37 -16.18 -2.84
CA LEU A 3 -12.63 -17.63 -2.74
C LEU A 3 -11.34 -18.48 -2.83
N ILE A 4 -10.32 -17.97 -3.52
CA ILE A 4 -9.01 -18.63 -3.63
C ILE A 4 -8.20 -18.45 -2.34
N GLY A 5 -8.48 -17.40 -1.55
CA GLY A 5 -7.79 -17.15 -0.29
C GLY A 5 -6.48 -16.39 -0.44
N TYR A 6 -6.47 -15.31 -1.23
CA TYR A 6 -5.30 -14.43 -1.32
C TYR A 6 -4.99 -13.80 0.05
N ASP A 7 -3.71 -13.73 0.41
CA ASP A 7 -3.26 -13.15 1.67
C ASP A 7 -3.00 -11.64 1.57
N ALA A 8 -2.50 -11.15 0.43
CA ALA A 8 -2.26 -9.73 0.15
C ALA A 8 -2.09 -9.50 -1.36
N MET A 9 -2.14 -8.23 -1.78
CA MET A 9 -1.87 -7.83 -3.16
C MET A 9 -1.08 -6.51 -3.18
N ALA A 10 -0.06 -6.41 -4.06
CA ALA A 10 0.54 -5.12 -4.37
C ALA A 10 -0.38 -4.33 -5.29
N VAL A 11 -0.59 -3.04 -5.02
CA VAL A 11 -1.28 -2.15 -5.96
C VAL A 11 -0.37 -1.95 -7.18
N GLY A 12 -0.82 -2.33 -8.36
CA GLY A 12 -0.11 -2.11 -9.62
C GLY A 12 -0.51 -0.79 -10.28
N ASN A 13 0.07 -0.52 -11.45
CA ASN A 13 -0.25 0.69 -12.21
C ASN A 13 -1.67 0.65 -12.81
N HIS A 14 -2.14 -0.52 -13.24
CA HIS A 14 -3.46 -0.68 -13.87
C HIS A 14 -4.63 -0.55 -12.88
N GLU A 15 -4.38 -0.64 -11.58
CA GLU A 15 -5.36 -0.27 -10.56
C GLU A 15 -5.78 1.21 -10.64
N PHE A 16 -4.97 2.05 -11.31
CA PHE A 16 -5.26 3.45 -11.59
C PHE A 16 -5.79 3.74 -13.00
N ASP A 17 -6.15 2.70 -13.77
CA ASP A 17 -6.86 2.88 -15.06
C ASP A 17 -8.29 3.41 -14.87
N ASN A 18 -8.83 3.27 -13.65
CA ASN A 18 -10.13 3.75 -13.24
C ASN A 18 -9.99 4.85 -12.16
N PRO A 19 -11.02 5.68 -11.94
CA PRO A 19 -11.02 6.64 -10.85
C PRO A 19 -10.75 5.98 -9.49
N LEU A 20 -10.10 6.72 -8.57
CA LEU A 20 -9.74 6.21 -7.23
C LEU A 20 -10.94 5.64 -6.46
N THR A 21 -12.15 6.16 -6.68
CA THR A 21 -13.38 5.63 -6.07
C THR A 21 -13.66 4.17 -6.44
N VAL A 22 -13.33 3.75 -7.67
CA VAL A 22 -13.43 2.36 -8.11
C VAL A 22 -12.40 1.50 -7.40
N LEU A 23 -11.16 1.97 -7.28
CA LEU A 23 -10.10 1.27 -6.54
C LEU A 23 -10.46 1.11 -5.05
N ARG A 24 -11.01 2.15 -4.40
CA ARG A 24 -11.54 2.03 -3.04
C ARG A 24 -12.70 1.04 -2.93
N GLN A 25 -13.52 0.94 -3.97
CA GLN A 25 -14.59 -0.05 -4.00
C GLN A 25 -14.05 -1.48 -4.15
N GLN A 26 -12.98 -1.68 -4.93
CA GLN A 26 -12.27 -2.95 -5.04
C GLN A 26 -11.65 -3.37 -3.69
N GLU A 27 -11.05 -2.43 -2.94
CA GLU A 27 -10.56 -2.68 -1.58
C GLU A 27 -11.68 -3.12 -0.63
N LYS A 28 -12.88 -2.52 -0.73
CA LYS A 28 -14.05 -2.93 0.07
C LYS A 28 -14.54 -4.34 -0.28
N TRP A 29 -14.40 -4.77 -1.52
CA TRP A 29 -14.77 -6.13 -1.95
C TRP A 29 -13.72 -7.17 -1.55
N ALA A 30 -12.44 -6.80 -1.54
CA ALA A 30 -11.34 -7.69 -1.21
C ALA A 30 -11.34 -8.06 0.28
N LYS A 31 -11.13 -9.35 0.59
CA LYS A 31 -10.93 -9.85 1.96
C LYS A 31 -9.47 -9.88 2.37
N PHE A 32 -8.60 -9.23 1.59
CA PHE A 32 -7.16 -9.16 1.76
C PHE A 32 -6.69 -7.73 1.49
N PRO A 33 -5.59 -7.28 2.12
CA PRO A 33 -5.11 -5.92 1.99
C PRO A 33 -4.50 -5.65 0.61
N PHE A 34 -4.77 -4.45 0.12
CA PHE A 34 -4.04 -3.83 -0.98
C PHE A 34 -2.87 -3.05 -0.39
N LEU A 35 -1.67 -3.31 -0.88
CA LEU A 35 -0.43 -2.82 -0.31
C LEU A 35 0.32 -1.94 -1.28
N SER A 36 0.73 -0.77 -0.81
CA SER A 36 1.73 0.05 -1.48
C SER A 36 2.32 1.05 -0.48
N ALA A 37 3.64 1.01 -0.30
CA ALA A 37 4.33 1.90 0.62
C ALA A 37 4.69 3.24 -0.02
N ASN A 38 4.82 3.30 -1.34
CA ASN A 38 5.40 4.42 -2.07
C ASN A 38 4.37 5.30 -2.78
N ILE A 39 3.08 5.15 -2.47
CA ILE A 39 2.01 6.02 -2.97
C ILE A 39 1.55 6.94 -1.85
N TYR A 40 1.64 8.23 -2.09
CA TYR A 40 1.41 9.28 -1.10
C TYR A 40 0.38 10.29 -1.59
N GLN A 41 -0.35 10.87 -0.63
CA GLN A 41 -1.20 12.01 -0.86
C GLN A 41 -0.33 13.26 -0.74
N LYS A 42 -0.28 14.09 -1.78
CA LYS A 42 0.62 15.25 -1.81
C LYS A 42 0.27 16.27 -0.74
N SER A 43 -1.02 16.52 -0.53
CA SER A 43 -1.53 17.52 0.42
C SER A 43 -1.23 17.19 1.90
N THR A 44 -1.21 15.91 2.27
CA THR A 44 -1.01 15.48 3.67
C THR A 44 0.36 14.86 3.92
N GLY A 45 1.03 14.37 2.89
CA GLY A 45 2.26 13.58 3.03
C GLY A 45 2.02 12.19 3.61
N GLU A 46 0.77 11.73 3.66
CA GLU A 46 0.39 10.41 4.19
C GLU A 46 0.34 9.35 3.08
N ARG A 47 0.61 8.08 3.43
CA ARG A 47 0.50 6.96 2.49
C ARG A 47 -0.97 6.70 2.14
N LEU A 48 -1.28 6.51 0.86
CA LEU A 48 -2.65 6.20 0.40
C LEU A 48 -3.10 4.77 0.73
N PHE A 49 -2.15 3.85 0.89
CA PHE A 49 -2.40 2.44 1.16
C PHE A 49 -1.56 1.98 2.35
N LYS A 50 -1.89 0.79 2.86
CA LYS A 50 -1.04 0.15 3.86
C LYS A 50 0.32 -0.17 3.22
N PRO A 51 1.44 0.19 3.86
CA PRO A 51 2.76 -0.08 3.32
C PRO A 51 3.14 -1.57 3.38
N TRP A 52 2.63 -2.29 4.37
CA TRP A 52 2.84 -3.72 4.55
C TRP A 52 1.67 -4.38 5.30
N ALA A 53 1.66 -5.72 5.29
CA ALA A 53 0.88 -6.55 6.20
C ALA A 53 1.80 -7.58 6.87
N ILE A 54 1.50 -7.95 8.12
CA ILE A 54 2.22 -8.98 8.85
C ILE A 54 1.31 -10.19 9.00
N PHE A 55 1.81 -11.36 8.63
CA PHE A 55 1.13 -12.63 8.77
C PHE A 55 1.93 -13.53 9.69
N THR A 56 1.25 -14.17 10.63
CA THR A 56 1.86 -15.22 11.45
C THR A 56 1.53 -16.57 10.82
N ARG A 57 2.55 -17.40 10.60
CA ARG A 57 2.43 -18.79 10.15
C ARG A 57 3.27 -19.64 11.10
N GLN A 58 2.60 -20.46 11.90
CA GLN A 58 3.21 -21.11 13.06
C GLN A 58 3.85 -20.04 13.96
N ASP A 59 5.13 -20.17 14.30
CA ASP A 59 5.86 -19.22 15.14
C ASP A 59 6.68 -18.20 14.32
N ILE A 60 6.45 -18.14 13.00
CA ILE A 60 7.16 -17.23 12.09
C ILE A 60 6.26 -16.04 11.74
N LYS A 61 6.77 -14.82 11.93
CA LYS A 61 6.17 -13.58 11.44
C LYS A 61 6.72 -13.26 10.05
N ILE A 62 5.83 -13.06 9.09
CA ILE A 62 6.14 -12.74 7.70
C ILE A 62 5.59 -11.35 7.40
N ALA A 63 6.47 -10.39 7.13
CA ALA A 63 6.09 -9.08 6.62
C ALA A 63 6.04 -9.10 5.09
N VAL A 64 4.91 -8.69 4.52
CA VAL A 64 4.72 -8.52 3.08
C VAL A 64 4.64 -7.02 2.79
N ILE A 65 5.60 -6.49 2.04
CA ILE A 65 5.68 -5.08 1.66
C ILE A 65 5.11 -4.92 0.24
N GLY A 66 4.25 -3.92 0.04
CA GLY A 66 3.75 -3.56 -1.29
C GLY A 66 4.54 -2.38 -1.87
N LEU A 67 4.86 -2.44 -3.16
CA LEU A 67 5.49 -1.35 -3.91
C LEU A 67 4.86 -1.27 -5.30
N THR A 68 4.67 -0.05 -5.79
CA THR A 68 4.12 0.25 -7.11
C THR A 68 5.19 0.95 -7.96
N THR A 69 5.22 0.70 -9.28
CA THR A 69 6.12 1.44 -10.16
C THR A 69 5.85 2.95 -10.10
N ASP A 70 6.90 3.76 -10.01
CA ASP A 70 6.81 5.23 -10.03
C ASP A 70 6.55 5.80 -11.44
N ASP A 71 6.59 4.96 -12.46
CA ASP A 71 6.15 5.33 -13.81
C ASP A 71 4.62 5.47 -13.93
N THR A 72 3.85 5.01 -12.95
CA THR A 72 2.37 5.09 -12.95
C THR A 72 1.87 6.51 -13.19
N ALA A 73 2.48 7.51 -12.55
CA ALA A 73 2.13 8.92 -12.74
C ALA A 73 2.47 9.46 -14.14
N LYS A 74 3.41 8.83 -14.86
CA LYS A 74 3.84 9.24 -16.20
C LYS A 74 2.96 8.63 -17.30
N ILE A 75 2.46 7.42 -17.07
CA ILE A 75 1.75 6.63 -18.09
C ILE A 75 0.22 6.63 -17.93
N GLY A 76 -0.29 6.89 -16.72
CA GLY A 76 -1.74 6.89 -16.46
C GLY A 76 -2.40 8.23 -16.75
N ASN A 77 -3.69 8.35 -16.42
CA ASN A 77 -4.45 9.59 -16.61
C ASN A 77 -4.07 10.64 -15.54
N PRO A 78 -3.50 11.81 -15.92
CA PRO A 78 -3.12 12.87 -14.98
C PRO A 78 -4.26 13.37 -14.08
N GLU A 79 -5.52 13.31 -14.54
CA GLU A 79 -6.69 13.72 -13.76
C GLU A 79 -6.89 12.86 -12.51
N TYR A 80 -6.47 11.59 -12.53
CA TYR A 80 -6.59 10.71 -11.38
C TYR A 80 -5.44 10.87 -10.37
N PHE A 81 -4.42 11.69 -10.69
CA PHE A 81 -3.22 11.85 -9.88
C PHE A 81 -3.01 13.26 -9.34
N THR A 82 -4.02 14.14 -9.41
CA THR A 82 -3.85 15.55 -9.01
C THR A 82 -3.31 15.71 -7.59
N ASP A 83 -3.75 14.88 -6.63
CA ASP A 83 -3.24 14.87 -5.24
C ASP A 83 -2.49 13.58 -4.87
N ILE A 84 -2.01 12.83 -5.87
CA ILE A 84 -1.24 11.59 -5.68
C ILE A 84 0.19 11.79 -6.17
N GLU A 85 1.16 11.29 -5.40
CA GLU A 85 2.55 11.13 -5.83
C GLU A 85 3.01 9.67 -5.68
N PHE A 86 3.84 9.22 -6.62
CA PHE A 86 4.49 7.92 -6.57
C PHE A 86 5.98 8.16 -6.33
N ARG A 87 6.45 7.81 -5.13
CA ARG A 87 7.86 7.92 -4.76
C ARG A 87 8.65 6.74 -5.31
N LYS A 88 9.98 6.89 -5.42
CA LYS A 88 10.86 5.83 -5.92
C LYS A 88 10.74 4.57 -5.05
N PRO A 89 10.27 3.44 -5.59
CA PRO A 89 9.98 2.25 -4.79
C PRO A 89 11.22 1.67 -4.11
N ALA A 90 12.38 1.75 -4.76
CA ALA A 90 13.64 1.26 -4.19
C ALA A 90 14.10 2.06 -2.96
N GLU A 91 13.85 3.37 -2.93
CA GLU A 91 14.18 4.20 -1.76
C GLU A 91 13.15 3.99 -0.64
N GLU A 92 11.86 3.88 -1.00
CA GLU A 92 10.81 3.60 -0.02
C GLU A 92 10.97 2.22 0.63
N ALA A 93 11.43 1.21 -0.12
CA ALA A 93 11.72 -0.12 0.41
C ALA A 93 12.74 -0.06 1.56
N LYS A 94 13.80 0.75 1.42
CA LYS A 94 14.81 0.92 2.47
C LYS A 94 14.20 1.52 3.74
N VAL A 95 13.34 2.53 3.58
CA VAL A 95 12.64 3.20 4.69
C VAL A 95 11.73 2.21 5.41
N VAL A 96 10.90 1.48 4.67
CA VAL A 96 9.95 0.51 5.24
C VAL A 96 10.65 -0.64 5.96
N ILE A 97 11.74 -1.16 5.42
CA ILE A 97 12.52 -2.22 6.08
C ILE A 97 13.10 -1.71 7.41
N GLN A 98 13.57 -0.45 7.46
CA GLN A 98 14.00 0.17 8.71
C GLN A 98 12.85 0.33 9.70
N GLU A 99 11.67 0.78 9.26
CA GLU A 99 10.46 0.88 10.08
C GLU A 99 10.07 -0.48 10.69
N LEU A 100 10.03 -1.54 9.88
CA LEU A 100 9.69 -2.90 10.33
C LEU A 100 10.68 -3.43 11.37
N ASN A 101 11.98 -3.26 11.13
CA ASN A 101 13.03 -3.67 12.07
C ASN A 101 12.95 -2.92 13.41
N MET A 102 12.53 -1.65 13.38
CA MET A 102 12.32 -0.86 14.61
C MET A 102 11.05 -1.28 15.36
N ASN A 103 9.96 -1.57 14.63
CA ASN A 103 8.70 -2.03 15.21
C ASN A 103 8.85 -3.39 15.88
N GLU A 104 9.58 -4.32 15.26
CA GLU A 104 9.91 -5.62 15.87
C GLU A 104 10.64 -5.43 17.21
N LYS A 105 11.70 -4.60 17.22
CA LYS A 105 12.51 -4.34 18.42
C LYS A 105 11.73 -3.66 19.54
N THR A 106 10.73 -2.84 19.20
CA THR A 106 9.95 -2.06 20.17
C THR A 106 8.62 -2.73 20.56
N GLY A 107 8.25 -3.85 19.92
CA GLY A 107 6.98 -4.54 20.14
C GLY A 107 5.74 -3.71 19.74
N ARG A 108 5.90 -2.65 18.96
CA ARG A 108 4.79 -1.81 18.50
C ARG A 108 4.15 -2.42 17.26
N ASP A 109 2.87 -2.76 17.36
CA ASP A 109 2.07 -3.10 16.19
C ASP A 109 1.68 -1.83 15.44
N TYR A 110 1.81 -1.82 14.12
CA TYR A 110 1.54 -0.66 13.28
C TYR A 110 0.03 -0.41 13.25
N ARG A 111 -0.46 0.42 14.16
CA ARG A 111 -1.85 0.90 14.17
C ARG A 111 -1.98 1.96 13.10
N GLY A 112 -2.25 1.52 11.86
CA GLY A 112 -2.47 2.42 10.73
C GLY A 112 -3.47 3.51 11.11
N HIS A 113 -3.08 4.76 10.92
CA HIS A 113 -4.02 5.88 10.87
C HIS A 113 -5.10 5.52 9.85
N ALA A 114 -6.36 5.77 10.21
CA ALA A 114 -7.51 5.42 9.37
C ALA A 114 -7.31 5.98 7.96
N TYR A 115 -6.93 5.12 7.01
CA TYR A 115 -6.77 5.47 5.62
C TYR A 115 -8.11 6.04 5.13
N GLY A 116 -8.08 7.29 4.69
CA GLY A 116 -9.22 8.19 4.63
C GLY A 116 -10.52 7.57 4.11
N ALA A 117 -11.55 7.66 4.94
CA ALA A 117 -12.92 7.70 4.46
C ALA A 117 -13.13 9.05 3.77
N LEU A 118 -13.20 9.03 2.44
CA LEU A 118 -13.93 10.00 1.63
C LEU A 118 -15.06 9.26 0.94
#